data_AF-A0A2H5ZKN8-F1
#
_entry.id   AF-A0A2H5ZKN8-F1
#
_cell.length_a   1.000
_cell.length_b   1.000
_cell.length_c   1.000
_cell.angle_alpha   90.00
_cell.angle_beta   90.00
_cell.angle_gamma   90.00
#
_symmetry.space_group_name_H-M   'P 1'
#
loop_
_entity.id
_entity.type
_entity.pdbx_description
1 polymer ?
#
loop_
_entity_poly.entity_id
_entity_poly.type
_entity_poly.pdbx_seq_one_letter_code
_entity_poly.pdbx_strand_id
1 'polypeptide(L)'
;MKRIAAWCVATALLLGCGEDAVPQGENYGNLLESPAGLVLVPEEHPAGWGRADCFFCHPPHKLHLVNRTGIPDLDLPFIRSVVRNQGEASCAQCHGDNGVGQ
;
A
#
# COMPACT_ATOMS: atom_id res chain seq x y z
N MET A 1 -29.82 -40.10 -43.90
CA MET A 1 -28.88 -40.80 -42.99
C MET A 1 -28.28 -39.77 -42.04
N LYS A 2 -28.15 -40.15 -40.77
CA LYS A 2 -28.06 -39.29 -39.57
C LYS A 2 -26.78 -38.45 -39.50
N ARG A 3 -26.93 -37.18 -39.12
CA ARG A 3 -25.86 -36.28 -38.68
C ARG A 3 -25.27 -36.84 -37.37
N ILE A 4 -23.96 -37.05 -37.30
CA ILE A 4 -23.25 -37.35 -36.05
C ILE A 4 -22.16 -36.29 -35.88
N ALA A 5 -22.27 -35.60 -34.76
CA ALA A 5 -21.41 -34.52 -34.29
C ALA A 5 -20.04 -35.05 -33.87
N ALA A 6 -19.01 -34.22 -34.00
CA ALA A 6 -17.79 -34.31 -33.21
C ALA A 6 -17.50 -32.92 -32.63
N TRP A 7 -18.14 -32.65 -31.49
CA TRP A 7 -17.69 -31.68 -30.50
C TRP A 7 -16.59 -32.31 -29.64
N CYS A 8 -15.87 -31.47 -28.87
CA CYS A 8 -14.85 -31.79 -27.86
C CYS A 8 -13.46 -32.03 -28.47
N VAL A 9 -12.41 -31.26 -28.13
CA VAL A 9 -11.97 -30.93 -26.77
C VAL A 9 -11.37 -29.52 -26.75
N ALA A 10 -12.13 -28.57 -26.22
CA ALA A 10 -11.64 -27.25 -25.83
C ALA A 10 -11.74 -27.16 -24.30
N THR A 11 -10.94 -27.91 -23.55
CA THR A 11 -10.87 -27.76 -22.08
C THR A 11 -9.60 -28.39 -21.49
N ALA A 12 -8.44 -27.78 -21.72
CA ALA A 12 -7.25 -28.06 -20.90
C ALA A 12 -7.07 -26.91 -19.89
N LEU A 13 -7.92 -26.95 -18.87
CA LEU A 13 -7.63 -26.67 -17.46
C LEU A 13 -6.66 -25.50 -17.18
N LEU A 14 -7.27 -24.31 -17.14
CA LEU A 14 -6.82 -23.13 -16.39
C LEU A 14 -6.87 -23.39 -14.86
N LEU A 15 -6.23 -24.45 -14.37
CA LEU A 15 -6.06 -24.72 -12.94
C LEU A 15 -4.68 -24.26 -12.48
N GLY A 16 -4.44 -22.96 -12.64
CA GLY A 16 -3.49 -22.25 -11.78
C GLY A 16 -4.34 -21.45 -10.81
N CYS A 17 -4.64 -22.02 -9.65
CA CYS A 17 -5.27 -21.30 -8.54
C CYS A 17 -4.35 -20.12 -8.20
N GLY A 18 -4.74 -18.91 -8.63
CA GLY A 18 -4.17 -17.69 -8.10
C GLY A 18 -4.56 -17.64 -6.63
N GLU A 19 -3.66 -18.08 -5.76
CA GLU A 19 -3.78 -17.74 -4.35
C GLU A 19 -3.76 -16.21 -4.30
N ASP A 20 -4.85 -15.60 -3.83
CA ASP A 20 -4.95 -14.16 -3.69
C ASP A 20 -3.80 -13.72 -2.79
N ALA A 21 -2.70 -13.27 -3.38
CA ALA A 21 -1.54 -12.79 -2.64
C ALA A 21 -2.04 -11.66 -1.75
N VAL A 22 -1.97 -11.86 -0.42
CA VAL A 22 -2.38 -10.84 0.55
C VAL A 22 -1.67 -9.55 0.16
N PRO A 23 -2.40 -8.47 -0.17
CA PRO A 23 -1.79 -7.24 -0.64
C PRO A 23 -0.75 -6.74 0.36
N GLN A 24 0.52 -6.80 -0.01
CA GLN A 24 1.63 -6.46 0.89
C GLN A 24 1.80 -4.95 1.06
N GLY A 25 1.21 -4.15 0.16
CA GLY A 25 1.38 -2.69 0.16
C GLY A 25 2.83 -2.28 -0.12
N GLU A 26 3.10 -0.99 0.04
CA GLU A 26 4.46 -0.47 -0.04
C GLU A 26 5.30 -0.95 1.15
N ASN A 27 6.60 -1.13 0.94
CA ASN A 27 7.51 -1.67 1.95
C ASN A 27 8.78 -0.82 2.05
N TYR A 28 8.93 -0.14 3.18
CA TYR A 28 10.10 0.65 3.56
C TYR A 28 10.76 0.11 4.84
N GLY A 29 10.47 -1.13 5.22
CA GLY A 29 10.91 -1.72 6.48
C GLY A 29 10.14 -1.21 7.69
N ASN A 30 10.76 -1.30 8.87
CA ASN A 30 10.24 -0.74 10.12
C ASN A 30 10.70 0.72 10.26
N LEU A 31 9.80 1.66 10.04
CA LEU A 31 10.12 3.09 10.16
C LEU A 31 10.58 3.48 11.58
N LEU A 32 10.18 2.75 12.62
CA LEU A 32 10.63 3.02 13.99
C LEU A 32 12.09 2.64 14.24
N GLU A 33 12.72 1.92 13.31
CA GLU A 33 14.15 1.61 13.34
C GLU A 33 14.99 2.67 12.61
N SER A 34 14.37 3.61 11.88
CA SER A 34 15.09 4.73 11.28
C SER A 34 15.40 5.81 12.34
N PRO A 35 16.50 6.57 12.18
CA PRO A 35 16.81 7.70 13.06
C PRO A 35 15.67 8.71 13.22
N ALA A 36 14.88 8.97 12.17
CA ALA A 36 13.78 9.92 12.20
C ALA A 36 12.44 9.32 12.65
N GLY A 37 12.34 7.99 12.71
CA GLY A 37 11.11 7.31 13.11
C GLY A 37 10.00 7.49 12.08
N LEU A 38 8.81 7.89 12.54
CA LEU A 38 7.65 8.12 11.67
C LEU A 38 7.71 9.45 10.91
N VAL A 39 8.49 10.41 11.39
CA VAL A 39 8.55 11.75 10.81
C VAL A 39 9.52 11.74 9.63
N LEU A 40 9.08 12.28 8.49
CA LEU A 40 9.91 12.37 7.29
C LEU A 40 11.02 13.40 7.48
N VAL A 41 12.22 13.06 7.01
CA VAL A 41 13.40 13.95 6.95
C VAL A 41 13.99 13.91 5.54
N PRO A 42 14.68 14.98 5.09
CA PRO A 42 15.16 15.07 3.70
C PRO A 42 16.13 13.95 3.34
N GLU A 43 16.92 13.47 4.30
CA GLU A 43 17.89 12.39 4.11
C GLU A 43 17.22 11.03 3.82
N GLU A 44 16.04 10.79 4.40
CA GLU A 44 15.31 9.51 4.29
C GLU A 44 14.21 9.55 3.20
N HIS A 45 13.82 10.75 2.75
CA HIS A 45 12.79 10.93 1.72
C HIS A 45 13.19 11.88 0.57
N PRO A 46 14.39 11.75 -0.03
CA PRO A 46 14.95 12.78 -0.92
C PRO A 46 14.15 13.01 -2.21
N ALA A 47 13.47 11.99 -2.73
CA ALA A 47 12.68 12.12 -3.96
C ALA A 47 11.31 12.80 -3.74
N GLY A 48 10.77 12.71 -2.52
CA GLY A 48 9.47 13.26 -2.16
C GLY A 48 9.53 14.50 -1.29
N TRP A 49 10.71 14.86 -0.77
CA TRP A 49 10.89 15.98 0.15
C TRP A 49 10.36 17.30 -0.42
N GLY A 50 9.67 18.07 0.42
CA GLY A 50 9.08 19.37 0.07
C GLY A 50 7.76 19.28 -0.71
N ARG A 51 7.22 18.08 -0.93
CA ARG A 51 5.94 17.88 -1.64
C ARG A 51 4.77 17.75 -0.68
N ALA A 52 3.65 18.39 -1.02
CA ALA A 52 2.39 18.24 -0.30
C ALA A 52 1.49 17.13 -0.88
N ASP A 53 1.75 16.67 -2.11
CA ASP A 53 0.96 15.67 -2.82
C ASP A 53 1.54 14.24 -2.67
N CYS A 54 1.61 13.77 -1.43
CA CYS A 54 1.96 12.40 -1.02
C CYS A 54 1.42 11.29 -1.96
N PHE A 55 0.14 11.33 -2.34
CA PHE A 55 -0.52 10.30 -3.14
C PHE A 55 -0.04 10.23 -4.59
N PHE A 56 0.72 11.22 -5.05
CA PHE A 56 1.41 11.13 -6.34
C PHE A 56 2.42 9.99 -6.34
N CYS A 57 3.18 9.83 -5.25
CA CYS A 57 4.15 8.75 -5.09
C CYS A 57 3.56 7.53 -4.38
N HIS A 58 2.62 7.75 -3.46
CA HIS A 58 2.13 6.76 -2.51
C HIS A 58 0.62 6.51 -2.66
N PRO A 59 0.18 5.61 -3.56
CA PRO A 59 -1.23 5.38 -3.78
C PRO A 59 -1.93 4.92 -2.49
N PRO A 60 -3.05 5.53 -2.08
CA PRO A 60 -3.66 5.29 -0.76
C PRO A 60 -4.08 3.83 -0.53
N HIS A 61 -4.41 3.11 -1.61
CA HIS A 61 -4.78 1.70 -1.55
C HIS A 61 -3.60 0.74 -1.28
N LYS A 62 -2.36 1.23 -1.30
CA LYS A 62 -1.15 0.45 -0.98
C LYS A 62 -0.54 0.79 0.38
N LEU A 63 -1.06 1.80 1.07
CA LEU A 63 -0.55 2.27 2.35
C LEU A 63 -1.20 1.53 3.53
N HIS A 64 -0.43 1.38 4.61
CA HIS A 64 -0.90 0.87 5.90
C HIS A 64 -1.59 -0.51 5.81
N LEU A 65 -1.13 -1.40 4.93
CA LEU A 65 -1.71 -2.74 4.77
C LEU A 65 -1.11 -3.77 5.73
N VAL A 66 0.19 -3.62 6.05
CA VAL A 66 0.95 -4.55 6.88
C VAL A 66 1.60 -3.78 8.02
N ASN A 67 1.50 -4.31 9.24
CA ASN A 67 2.15 -3.72 10.40
C ASN A 67 3.64 -4.12 10.37
N ARG A 68 4.48 -3.15 10.02
CA ARG A 68 5.95 -3.33 9.99
C ARG A 68 6.64 -2.72 11.20
N THR A 69 5.90 -2.08 12.08
CA THR A 69 6.45 -1.35 13.23
C THR A 69 6.86 -2.25 14.39
N GLY A 70 6.33 -3.48 14.42
CA GLY A 70 6.45 -4.38 15.57
C GLY A 70 5.57 -3.99 16.76
N ILE A 71 4.84 -2.87 16.70
CA ILE A 71 3.89 -2.47 17.74
C ILE A 71 2.75 -3.50 17.78
N PRO A 72 2.52 -4.20 18.89
CA PRO A 72 1.40 -5.11 19.02
C PRO A 72 0.07 -4.34 18.88
N ASP A 73 -0.90 -4.95 18.20
CA ASP A 73 -2.27 -4.45 18.08
C ASP A 73 -2.43 -3.06 17.42
N LEU A 74 -1.45 -2.63 16.59
CA LEU A 74 -1.59 -1.42 15.79
C LEU A 74 -2.83 -1.52 14.86
N ASP A 75 -3.83 -0.67 15.10
CA ASP A 75 -5.10 -0.67 14.37
C ASP A 75 -4.96 -0.06 12.97
N LEU A 76 -4.43 -0.85 12.05
CA LEU A 76 -4.36 -0.48 10.64
C LEU A 76 -5.73 -0.23 9.98
N PRO A 77 -6.80 -0.99 10.28
CA PRO A 77 -8.14 -0.65 9.82
C PRO A 77 -8.56 0.78 10.17
N PHE A 78 -8.31 1.22 11.42
CA PHE A 78 -8.58 2.59 11.84
C PHE A 78 -7.72 3.60 11.08
N ILE A 79 -6.39 3.39 10.99
CA ILE A 79 -5.49 4.31 10.26
C ILE A 79 -5.93 4.46 8.79
N ARG A 80 -6.27 3.35 8.11
CA ARG A 80 -6.81 3.40 6.75
C ARG A 80 -8.14 4.14 6.66
N SER A 81 -8.96 4.09 7.72
CA SER A 81 -10.20 4.86 7.79
C SER A 81 -9.94 6.37 7.89
N VAL A 82 -8.92 6.78 8.64
CA VAL A 82 -8.48 8.18 8.71
C VAL A 82 -8.04 8.66 7.33
N VAL A 83 -7.15 7.93 6.67
CA VAL A 83 -6.66 8.27 5.32
C VAL A 83 -7.81 8.34 4.30
N ARG A 84 -8.75 7.39 4.35
CA ARG A 84 -9.92 7.39 3.46
C ARG A 84 -10.85 8.59 3.70
N ASN A 85 -11.06 8.99 4.95
CA ASN A 85 -12.04 10.02 5.29
C ASN A 85 -11.47 11.44 5.21
N GLN A 86 -10.18 11.61 5.51
CA GLN A 86 -9.52 12.91 5.58
C GLN A 86 -8.58 13.15 4.40
N GLY A 87 -8.30 12.12 3.60
CA GLY A 87 -7.40 12.21 2.47
C GLY A 87 -5.97 12.53 2.90
N GLU A 88 -5.24 13.14 1.98
CA GLU A 88 -3.82 13.48 2.09
C GLU A 88 -3.50 14.43 3.25
N ALA A 89 -4.46 15.27 3.66
CA ALA A 89 -4.31 16.15 4.81
C ALA A 89 -4.08 15.38 6.14
N SER A 90 -4.40 14.07 6.18
CA SER A 90 -4.12 13.25 7.36
C SER A 90 -2.66 12.84 7.51
N CYS A 91 -1.88 12.83 6.44
CA CYS A 91 -0.52 12.31 6.44
C CYS A 91 0.37 13.05 7.44
N ALA A 92 0.27 14.38 7.49
CA ALA A 92 1.10 15.22 8.35
C ALA A 92 0.82 15.08 9.85
N GLN A 93 -0.31 14.47 10.24
CA GLN A 93 -0.63 14.22 11.65
C GLN A 93 0.33 13.20 12.29
N CYS A 94 0.93 12.32 11.48
CA CYS A 94 1.86 11.28 11.95
C CYS A 94 3.24 11.38 11.31
N HIS A 95 3.33 11.85 10.06
CA HIS A 95 4.57 11.83 9.28
C HIS A 95 5.28 13.19 9.19
N GLY A 96 4.71 14.24 9.80
CA GLY A 96 5.21 15.61 9.68
C GLY A 96 4.83 16.29 8.37
N ASP A 97 5.26 17.53 8.20
CA ASP A 97 4.89 18.39 7.06
C ASP A 97 5.66 18.08 5.77
N ASN A 98 6.52 17.05 5.78
CA ASN A 98 7.41 16.68 4.67
C ASN A 98 8.28 17.86 4.17
N GLY A 99 8.65 18.80 5.04
CA GLY A 99 9.47 19.94 4.66
C GLY A 99 8.75 20.99 3.81
N VAL A 100 7.42 20.91 3.70
CA VAL A 100 6.65 21.85 2.88
C VAL A 100 6.81 23.27 3.46
N GLY A 101 7.48 24.14 2.70
CA GLY A 101 7.70 25.55 3.06
C GLY A 101 8.95 25.84 3.89
N GLN A 102 9.84 24.84 4.05
CA GLN A 102 11.14 24.99 4.72
C GLN A 102 12.26 25.35 3.73
#